data_AF-A0A8S1EKA2-F1
#
_entry.id   AF-A0A8S1EKA2-F1
#
_cell.length_a   1.000
_cell.length_b   1.000
_cell.length_c   1.000
_cell.angle_alpha   90.00
_cell.angle_beta   90.00
_cell.angle_gamma   90.00
#
_symmetry.space_group_name_H-M   'P 1'
#
loop_
_entity.id
_entity.type
_entity.pdbx_description
1 polymer ?
#
loop_
_entity_poly.entity_id
_entity_poly.type
_entity_poly.pdbx_seq_one_letter_code
_entity_poly.pdbx_strand_id
1 'polypeptide(L)'
;MCICDNIPPVRDGEMELKLVQIVWRHGDRSPTETFHTDIFQEDAWKFGGGGFGQLSPLGMKQHVNLGNMLRKRYVNIDNATHKFLPAVYNSKSMYIRSTGINRTLVSAMSNMIGMYGQPAYGNNMGLDYPDDALWPVGFVPIPVHTVDYPSDCIGNIECDCPRREWIWGLAQETEEMQNWINSPEVSSVLSNLTSYINQTYALKDLWTVPDALFIEQIYFNETLRQNTSWFSDDFYTRLVAVNDRVYMYEYGIFDKPAYHGDMNIGVELLKIRAGGLMNEIYDRFVKKSECTYGSKQPDCDTMDPLKYFVYSAHDETVYSVLVAFDIERFAIKPHGYPLYSAAVALEYWKNTTDNADYFKLVYHKEAGSGFDVMTSEIAGCHSDYCSMDILKTVAHKYKPDLPINDWCQVVGSSNFGSTIMPFMIIVALSLEYL
;
A
#
# COMPACT_ATOMS: atom_id res chain seq x y z
N MET A 1 0.01 33.60 16.24
CA MET A 1 0.50 33.99 14.90
C MET A 1 1.49 32.91 14.49
N CYS A 2 1.01 31.83 13.86
CA CYS A 2 1.89 30.77 13.38
C CYS A 2 2.76 31.37 12.27
N ILE A 3 4.06 31.35 12.48
CA ILE A 3 5.03 31.69 11.46
C ILE A 3 4.81 30.63 10.37
N CYS A 4 4.19 31.01 9.26
CA CYS A 4 4.35 30.25 8.03
C CYS A 4 5.82 30.39 7.68
N ASP A 5 6.65 29.50 8.22
CA ASP A 5 8.06 29.46 7.87
C ASP A 5 8.11 29.37 6.35
N ASN A 6 8.67 30.42 5.73
CA ASN A 6 9.04 30.43 4.32
C ASN A 6 10.17 29.41 4.15
N ILE A 7 9.81 28.14 4.18
CA ILE A 7 10.69 27.03 3.90
C ILE A 7 11.18 27.23 2.46
N PRO A 8 12.48 27.44 2.24
CA PRO A 8 13.00 27.62 0.89
C PRO A 8 12.69 26.39 0.05
N PRO A 9 12.49 26.55 -1.27
CA PRO A 9 12.25 25.41 -2.13
C PRO A 9 13.40 24.41 -2.09
N VAL A 10 13.03 23.12 -2.11
CA VAL A 10 13.97 22.01 -2.03
C VAL A 10 14.37 21.62 -3.44
N ARG A 11 15.67 21.71 -3.74
CA ARG A 11 16.19 21.52 -5.09
C ARG A 11 17.33 20.50 -5.15
N ASP A 12 17.34 19.75 -6.24
CA ASP A 12 18.46 18.93 -6.70
C ASP A 12 18.81 19.38 -8.12
N GLY A 13 19.85 20.21 -8.25
CA GLY A 13 20.14 20.93 -9.50
C GLY A 13 18.96 21.81 -9.92
N GLU A 14 18.43 21.55 -11.12
CA GLU A 14 17.28 22.26 -11.69
C GLU A 14 15.94 21.70 -11.21
N MET A 15 15.93 20.56 -10.52
CA MET A 15 14.71 19.87 -10.08
C MET A 15 14.26 20.39 -8.72
N GLU A 16 12.99 20.77 -8.58
CA GLU A 16 12.40 21.27 -7.34
C GLU A 16 11.28 20.35 -6.84
N LEU A 17 11.38 19.84 -5.61
CA LEU A 17 10.41 18.92 -5.00
C LEU A 17 9.13 19.66 -4.60
N LYS A 18 7.97 19.08 -4.93
CA LYS A 18 6.66 19.73 -4.77
C LYS A 18 5.67 18.96 -3.92
N LEU A 19 5.64 17.64 -4.04
CA LEU A 19 4.73 16.76 -3.29
C LEU A 19 5.36 15.36 -3.21
N VAL A 20 5.22 14.72 -2.06
CA VAL A 20 5.58 13.32 -1.84
C VAL A 20 4.33 12.55 -1.46
N GLN A 21 4.12 11.41 -2.11
CA GLN A 21 3.07 10.46 -1.79
C GLN A 21 3.71 9.13 -1.41
N ILE A 22 3.40 8.60 -0.23
CA ILE A 22 4.03 7.38 0.28
C ILE A 22 2.97 6.32 0.57
N VAL A 23 3.19 5.12 0.06
CA VAL A 23 2.41 3.93 0.37
C VAL A 23 3.30 3.00 1.17
N TRP A 24 2.85 2.52 2.32
CA TRP A 24 3.62 1.56 3.11
C TRP A 24 2.77 0.41 3.64
N ARG A 25 3.44 -0.72 3.83
CA ARG A 25 2.92 -1.87 4.59
C ARG A 25 2.99 -1.55 6.08
N HIS A 26 2.04 -2.05 6.85
CA HIS A 26 2.15 -2.07 8.31
C HIS A 26 3.40 -2.82 8.81
N GLY A 27 3.70 -2.66 10.09
CA GLY A 27 4.79 -3.39 10.75
C GLY A 27 4.42 -4.83 11.06
N ASP A 28 5.35 -5.51 11.71
CA ASP A 28 5.17 -6.86 12.23
C ASP A 28 3.91 -7.02 13.09
N ARG A 29 3.25 -8.16 12.93
CA ARG A 29 1.93 -8.48 13.50
C ARG A 29 1.80 -9.96 13.88
N SER A 30 0.72 -10.30 14.59
CA SER A 30 0.24 -11.69 14.68
C SER A 30 -0.37 -12.14 13.34
N PRO A 31 -0.50 -13.47 13.10
CA PRO A 31 -1.23 -13.99 11.94
C PRO A 31 -2.64 -13.43 11.91
N THR A 32 -3.22 -13.21 10.73
CA THR A 32 -4.63 -12.79 10.60
C THR A 32 -5.61 -13.96 10.80
N GLU A 33 -5.13 -15.17 10.54
CA GLU A 33 -5.79 -16.45 10.76
C GLU A 33 -4.72 -17.56 10.65
N THR A 34 -5.11 -18.82 10.90
CA THR A 34 -4.23 -19.98 10.77
C THR A 34 -5.04 -21.22 10.38
N PHE A 35 -4.37 -22.34 10.09
CA PHE A 35 -5.01 -23.61 9.78
C PHE A 35 -5.55 -24.31 11.04
N HIS A 36 -6.58 -25.14 10.90
CA HIS A 36 -7.34 -25.64 12.07
C HIS A 36 -6.53 -26.56 13.00
N THR A 37 -5.50 -27.26 12.49
CA THR A 37 -4.61 -28.10 13.30
C THR A 37 -3.41 -27.35 13.87
N ASP A 38 -3.29 -26.04 13.63
CA ASP A 38 -2.21 -25.26 14.20
C ASP A 38 -2.32 -25.24 15.74
N ILE A 39 -1.19 -25.37 16.40
CA ILE A 39 -1.10 -25.33 17.86
C ILE A 39 -1.08 -23.88 18.39
N PHE A 40 -0.83 -22.88 17.52
CA PHE A 40 -0.78 -21.45 17.87
C PHE A 40 -2.06 -20.72 17.46
N GLN A 41 -3.18 -21.17 18.02
CA GLN A 41 -4.47 -20.53 17.86
C GLN A 41 -4.50 -19.09 18.43
N GLU A 42 -5.62 -18.39 18.24
CA GLU A 42 -5.76 -16.97 18.54
C GLU A 42 -5.29 -16.58 19.95
N ASP A 43 -5.50 -17.45 20.93
CA ASP A 43 -5.11 -17.23 22.31
C ASP A 43 -3.59 -17.28 22.56
N ALA A 44 -2.77 -17.84 21.66
CA ALA A 44 -1.32 -17.76 21.75
C ALA A 44 -0.81 -16.31 21.59
N TRP A 45 -1.57 -15.45 20.90
CA TRP A 45 -1.17 -14.10 20.53
C TRP A 45 -1.67 -13.07 21.56
N LYS A 46 -0.77 -12.54 22.39
CA LYS A 46 -1.14 -11.66 23.52
C LYS A 46 -0.84 -10.18 23.33
N PHE A 47 0.03 -9.83 22.39
CA PHE A 47 0.39 -8.43 22.15
C PHE A 47 -0.68 -7.67 21.37
N GLY A 48 -0.57 -6.34 21.31
CA GLY A 48 -1.47 -5.50 20.52
C GLY A 48 -2.93 -5.50 20.98
N GLY A 49 -3.19 -5.92 22.23
CA GLY A 49 -4.54 -6.15 22.75
C GLY A 49 -4.99 -7.61 22.71
N GLY A 50 -4.18 -8.50 22.11
CA GLY A 50 -4.44 -9.92 21.99
C GLY A 50 -5.17 -10.29 20.70
N GLY A 51 -4.98 -11.52 20.27
CA GLY A 51 -5.64 -12.13 19.11
C GLY A 51 -4.92 -11.91 17.77
N PHE A 52 -5.61 -12.32 16.72
CA PHE A 52 -5.10 -12.31 15.36
C PHE A 52 -5.07 -10.90 14.74
N GLY A 53 -4.15 -10.71 13.79
CA GLY A 53 -4.03 -9.51 12.96
C GLY A 53 -3.61 -8.24 13.69
N GLN A 54 -3.16 -8.34 14.95
CA GLN A 54 -2.78 -7.19 15.77
C GLN A 54 -1.31 -6.83 15.56
N LEU A 55 -1.01 -5.53 15.58
CA LEU A 55 0.37 -5.05 15.46
C LEU A 55 1.17 -5.40 16.72
N SER A 56 2.38 -5.90 16.54
CA SER A 56 3.28 -6.20 17.65
C SER A 56 4.06 -4.95 18.09
N PRO A 57 4.68 -4.97 19.29
CA PRO A 57 5.65 -3.95 19.69
C PRO A 57 6.85 -3.85 18.74
N LEU A 58 7.23 -4.97 18.10
CA LEU A 58 8.25 -4.96 17.04
C LEU A 58 7.75 -4.16 15.84
N GLY A 59 6.50 -4.36 15.41
CA GLY A 59 5.88 -3.60 14.32
C GLY A 59 5.78 -2.09 14.61
N MET A 60 5.42 -1.73 15.84
CA MET A 60 5.45 -0.33 16.29
C MET A 60 6.87 0.26 16.17
N LYS A 61 7.89 -0.47 16.65
CA LYS A 61 9.30 -0.05 16.55
C LYS A 61 9.77 0.11 15.11
N GLN A 62 9.38 -0.81 14.22
CA GLN A 62 9.69 -0.72 12.79
C GLN A 62 9.13 0.58 12.18
N HIS A 63 7.88 0.94 12.50
CA HIS A 63 7.29 2.20 12.01
C HIS A 63 7.87 3.44 12.66
N VAL A 64 8.24 3.43 13.94
CA VAL A 64 8.99 4.53 14.56
C VAL A 64 10.32 4.75 13.82
N ASN A 65 11.03 3.66 13.48
CA ASN A 65 12.28 3.75 12.73
C ASN A 65 12.06 4.30 11.30
N LEU A 66 11.05 3.81 10.59
CA LEU A 66 10.70 4.33 9.26
C LEU A 66 10.33 5.82 9.35
N GLY A 67 9.52 6.23 10.34
CA GLY A 67 9.18 7.63 10.58
C GLY A 67 10.41 8.50 10.84
N ASN A 68 11.38 8.00 11.61
CA ASN A 68 12.66 8.68 11.83
C ASN A 68 13.46 8.84 10.53
N MET A 69 13.49 7.80 9.69
CA MET A 69 14.14 7.84 8.37
C MET A 69 13.46 8.84 7.43
N LEU A 70 12.13 8.89 7.42
CA LEU A 70 11.35 9.86 6.64
C LEU A 70 11.55 11.29 7.15
N ARG A 71 11.68 11.50 8.47
CA ARG A 71 12.11 12.80 9.02
C ARG A 71 13.50 13.18 8.54
N LYS A 72 14.46 12.25 8.57
CA LYS A 72 15.81 12.49 8.04
C LYS A 72 15.75 12.88 6.56
N ARG A 73 14.90 12.21 5.78
CA ARG A 73 14.70 12.47 4.35
C ARG A 73 14.07 13.83 4.07
N TYR A 74 12.97 14.18 4.72
CA TYR A 74 12.14 15.31 4.29
C TYR A 74 12.14 16.51 5.25
N VAL A 75 12.72 16.40 6.45
CA VAL A 75 12.74 17.48 7.45
C VAL A 75 14.18 17.90 7.76
N ASN A 76 15.05 16.94 8.08
CA ASN A 76 16.40 17.23 8.57
C ASN A 76 17.38 17.60 7.43
N ILE A 77 18.58 18.04 7.83
CA ILE A 77 19.52 18.82 7.00
C ILE A 77 20.43 17.94 6.11
N ASP A 78 20.40 16.62 6.24
CA ASP A 78 21.50 15.77 5.77
C ASP A 78 21.35 15.22 4.32
N ASN A 79 20.42 15.73 3.50
CA ASN A 79 20.24 15.26 2.10
C ASN A 79 19.61 16.31 1.15
N ALA A 80 19.54 15.99 -0.14
CA ALA A 80 18.99 16.86 -1.19
C ALA A 80 17.50 17.22 -1.00
N THR A 81 16.75 16.43 -0.23
CA THR A 81 15.33 16.67 0.08
C THR A 81 15.10 17.41 1.41
N HIS A 82 16.17 17.93 2.02
CA HIS A 82 16.14 18.58 3.34
C HIS A 82 15.15 19.74 3.43
N LYS A 83 14.58 19.94 4.62
CA LYS A 83 13.61 21.01 4.93
C LYS A 83 12.35 21.02 4.07
N PHE A 84 12.08 20.01 3.24
CA PHE A 84 10.85 19.99 2.43
C PHE A 84 9.61 20.15 3.31
N LEU A 85 9.60 19.45 4.45
CA LEU A 85 8.60 19.57 5.50
C LEU A 85 9.10 20.40 6.69
N PRO A 86 8.20 21.09 7.40
CA PRO A 86 8.56 21.86 8.60
C PRO A 86 9.09 20.96 9.71
N ALA A 87 9.93 21.54 10.57
CA ALA A 87 10.51 20.85 11.73
C ALA A 87 9.46 20.40 12.74
N VAL A 88 8.40 21.21 12.90
CA VAL A 88 7.22 20.98 13.74
C VAL A 88 6.03 20.64 12.83
N TYR A 89 5.08 19.85 13.34
CA TYR A 89 3.89 19.47 12.61
C TYR A 89 3.12 20.69 12.06
N ASN A 90 2.68 20.61 10.81
CA ASN A 90 1.82 21.60 10.19
C ASN A 90 0.68 20.88 9.45
N SER A 91 -0.54 21.12 9.91
CA SER A 91 -1.75 20.45 9.40
C SER A 91 -2.07 20.74 7.94
N LYS A 92 -1.56 21.84 7.37
CA LYS A 92 -1.74 22.15 5.94
C LYS A 92 -0.72 21.43 5.04
N SER A 93 0.42 21.02 5.60
CA SER A 93 1.51 20.43 4.80
C SER A 93 1.43 18.92 4.62
N MET A 94 0.58 18.24 5.41
CA MET A 94 0.51 16.78 5.37
C MET A 94 -0.89 16.22 5.58
N TYR A 95 -1.13 15.06 4.99
CA TYR A 95 -2.35 14.28 5.16
C TYR A 95 -2.02 12.79 5.31
N ILE A 96 -2.46 12.19 6.40
CA ILE A 96 -2.18 10.80 6.72
C ILE A 96 -3.47 9.99 6.58
N ARG A 97 -3.51 9.08 5.61
CA ARG A 97 -4.61 8.14 5.39
C ARG A 97 -4.16 6.73 5.79
N SER A 98 -5.05 5.97 6.41
CA SER A 98 -4.86 4.56 6.74
C SER A 98 -6.08 3.77 6.33
N THR A 99 -5.92 2.49 5.99
CA THR A 99 -7.05 1.55 5.97
C THR A 99 -7.67 1.41 7.36
N GLY A 100 -8.96 1.08 7.42
CA GLY A 100 -9.76 1.01 8.66
C GLY A 100 -9.51 -0.22 9.53
N ILE A 101 -8.25 -0.62 9.73
CA ILE A 101 -7.89 -1.77 10.57
C ILE A 101 -6.79 -1.41 11.58
N ASN A 102 -6.84 -2.01 12.77
CA ASN A 102 -5.99 -1.64 13.91
C ASN A 102 -4.50 -1.57 13.54
N ARG A 103 -3.97 -2.59 12.87
CA ARG A 103 -2.53 -2.68 12.59
C ARG A 103 -2.00 -1.56 11.68
N THR A 104 -2.79 -1.10 10.71
CA THR A 104 -2.38 -0.02 9.81
C THR A 104 -2.53 1.35 10.46
N LEU A 105 -3.58 1.54 11.27
CA LEU A 105 -3.78 2.75 12.08
C LEU A 105 -2.67 2.93 13.11
N VAL A 106 -2.34 1.88 13.87
CA VAL A 106 -1.27 1.90 14.87
C VAL A 106 0.11 2.06 14.21
N SER A 107 0.31 1.49 13.02
CA SER A 107 1.53 1.71 12.23
C SER A 107 1.67 3.18 11.79
N ALA A 108 0.59 3.81 11.32
CA ALA A 108 0.59 5.22 10.96
C ALA A 108 0.90 6.12 12.16
N MET A 109 0.25 5.88 13.31
CA MET A 109 0.53 6.61 14.55
C MET A 109 1.99 6.41 15.00
N SER A 110 2.51 5.18 14.95
CA SER A 110 3.90 4.87 15.28
C SER A 110 4.89 5.57 14.35
N ASN A 111 4.57 5.67 13.06
CA ASN A 111 5.38 6.41 12.09
C ASN A 111 5.40 7.90 12.43
N MET A 112 4.25 8.49 12.76
CA MET A 112 4.17 9.90 13.17
C MET A 112 4.92 10.16 14.48
N ILE A 113 4.96 9.21 15.41
CA ILE A 113 5.82 9.28 16.61
C ILE A 113 7.31 9.33 16.21
N GLY A 114 7.74 8.52 15.25
CA GLY A 114 9.11 8.56 14.73
C GLY A 114 9.43 9.85 13.98
N MET A 115 8.45 10.43 13.29
CA MET A 115 8.64 11.58 12.41
C MET A 115 8.54 12.93 13.12
N TYR A 116 7.65 13.07 14.11
CA TYR A 116 7.39 14.31 14.83
C TYR A 116 7.30 14.15 16.34
N GLY A 117 7.09 12.94 16.86
CA GLY A 117 6.81 12.69 18.27
C GLY A 117 8.03 12.44 19.18
N GLN A 118 9.21 13.00 18.88
CA GLN A 118 10.42 12.80 19.68
C GLN A 118 10.86 14.07 20.43
N PRO A 119 11.53 13.94 21.59
CA PRO A 119 12.21 15.04 22.23
C PRO A 119 13.20 15.75 21.29
N ALA A 120 13.42 17.05 21.50
CA ALA A 120 14.32 17.89 20.72
C ALA A 120 13.95 18.08 19.22
N TYR A 121 12.76 17.67 18.78
CA TYR A 121 12.27 17.95 17.42
C TYR A 121 11.68 19.36 17.23
N GLY A 122 11.71 20.18 18.27
CA GLY A 122 11.29 21.59 18.24
C GLY A 122 9.82 21.83 18.60
N ASN A 123 9.06 20.79 18.92
CA ASN A 123 7.67 20.92 19.35
C ASN A 123 7.58 21.59 20.73
N ASN A 124 6.60 22.49 20.89
CA ASN A 124 6.39 23.30 22.07
C ASN A 124 5.25 22.74 22.93
N MET A 125 5.57 22.45 24.18
CA MET A 125 4.60 22.11 25.22
C MET A 125 3.61 23.28 25.44
N GLY A 126 2.32 22.98 25.57
CA GLY A 126 1.23 23.95 25.67
C GLY A 126 0.75 24.54 24.33
N LEU A 127 1.44 24.25 23.21
CA LEU A 127 1.06 24.69 21.87
C LEU A 127 0.82 23.50 20.92
N ASP A 128 1.83 22.64 20.77
CA ASP A 128 1.79 21.49 19.87
C ASP A 128 1.25 20.23 20.56
N TYR A 129 1.34 20.18 21.89
CA TYR A 129 0.76 19.15 22.75
C TYR A 129 0.56 19.68 24.19
N PRO A 130 -0.33 19.09 25.01
CA PRO A 130 -0.61 19.55 26.38
C PRO A 130 0.62 19.60 27.30
N ASP A 131 0.69 20.64 28.13
CA ASP A 131 1.55 20.71 29.32
C ASP A 131 0.86 19.98 30.48
N ASP A 132 0.89 18.65 30.45
CA ASP A 132 0.24 17.82 31.46
C ASP A 132 1.12 16.61 31.79
N ALA A 133 1.24 16.28 33.08
CA ALA A 133 2.07 15.17 33.55
C ALA A 133 1.58 13.79 33.08
N LEU A 134 0.30 13.65 32.73
CA LEU A 134 -0.27 12.45 32.13
C LEU A 134 -0.03 12.37 30.61
N TRP A 135 0.39 13.48 29.99
CA TRP A 135 0.68 13.50 28.57
C TRP A 135 2.06 12.90 28.27
N PRO A 136 2.19 11.97 27.29
CA PRO A 136 3.49 11.41 26.93
C PRO A 136 4.42 12.50 26.37
N VAL A 137 5.62 12.62 26.95
CA VAL A 137 6.59 13.66 26.56
C VAL A 137 6.92 13.57 25.07
N GLY A 138 6.73 14.68 24.36
CA GLY A 138 7.04 14.80 22.94
C GLY A 138 6.00 14.22 21.99
N PHE A 139 4.93 13.58 22.48
CA PHE A 139 3.88 13.04 21.62
C PHE A 139 3.04 14.18 21.02
N VAL A 140 3.14 14.36 19.70
CA VAL A 140 2.31 15.30 18.94
C VAL A 140 1.16 14.52 18.32
N PRO A 141 -0.11 14.88 18.61
CA PRO A 141 -1.26 14.17 18.08
C PRO A 141 -1.47 14.54 16.61
N ILE A 142 -0.94 13.73 15.70
CA ILE A 142 -1.13 13.91 14.25
C ILE A 142 -2.34 13.07 13.79
N PRO A 143 -3.36 13.68 13.16
CA PRO A 143 -4.55 12.96 12.70
C PRO A 143 -4.22 11.87 11.68
N VAL A 144 -4.80 10.69 11.88
CA VAL A 144 -4.80 9.59 10.92
C VAL A 144 -6.24 9.39 10.45
N HIS A 145 -6.50 9.70 9.19
CA HIS A 145 -7.81 9.57 8.57
C HIS A 145 -8.00 8.14 8.05
N THR A 146 -9.24 7.67 8.05
CA THR A 146 -9.58 6.35 7.55
C THR A 146 -10.93 6.32 6.87
N VAL A 147 -11.18 5.22 6.16
CA VAL A 147 -12.43 4.87 5.50
C VAL A 147 -12.83 3.49 6.01
N ASP A 148 -14.12 3.18 5.99
CA ASP A 148 -14.63 1.86 6.34
C ASP A 148 -13.94 0.76 5.51
N TYR A 149 -13.35 -0.23 6.19
CA TYR A 149 -12.38 -1.18 5.62
C TYR A 149 -12.91 -2.00 4.43
N PRO A 150 -14.14 -2.57 4.47
CA PRO A 150 -14.72 -3.27 3.33
C PRO A 150 -14.93 -2.40 2.08
N SER A 151 -15.16 -1.09 2.27
CA SER A 151 -15.43 -0.14 1.19
C SER A 151 -14.18 0.59 0.66
N ASP A 152 -13.03 0.40 1.30
CA ASP A 152 -11.78 1.07 0.95
C ASP A 152 -11.02 0.36 -0.18
N CYS A 153 -11.53 0.44 -1.42
CA CYS A 153 -10.84 -0.13 -2.59
C CYS A 153 -9.60 0.64 -3.08
N ILE A 154 -9.10 1.61 -2.29
CA ILE A 154 -7.86 2.35 -2.60
C ILE A 154 -6.73 1.86 -1.70
N GLY A 155 -6.94 1.90 -0.38
CA GLY A 155 -5.97 1.46 0.60
C GLY A 155 -6.01 -0.06 0.81
N ASN A 156 -7.20 -0.66 0.71
CA ASN A 156 -7.43 -2.09 0.81
C ASN A 156 -7.82 -2.66 -0.56
N ILE A 157 -6.83 -3.11 -1.33
CA ILE A 157 -7.08 -3.65 -2.66
C ILE A 157 -7.78 -5.03 -2.64
N GLU A 158 -7.95 -5.60 -1.44
CA GLU A 158 -8.77 -6.78 -1.15
C GLU A 158 -10.21 -6.43 -0.73
N CYS A 159 -10.68 -5.18 -0.95
CA CYS A 159 -12.06 -4.77 -0.74
C CYS A 159 -13.07 -5.73 -1.40
N ASP A 160 -14.35 -5.70 -0.98
CA ASP A 160 -15.38 -6.56 -1.56
C ASP A 160 -15.58 -6.24 -3.06
N CYS A 161 -15.22 -7.20 -3.91
CA CYS A 161 -15.13 -7.00 -5.34
C CYS A 161 -15.49 -8.28 -6.12
N PRO A 162 -16.79 -8.51 -6.41
CA PRO A 162 -17.24 -9.66 -7.21
C PRO A 162 -16.52 -9.79 -8.57
N ARG A 163 -16.15 -8.67 -9.18
CA ARG A 163 -15.35 -8.67 -10.42
C ARG A 163 -13.98 -9.30 -10.25
N ARG A 164 -13.30 -9.11 -9.11
CA ARG A 164 -12.00 -9.72 -8.81
C ARG A 164 -12.11 -11.24 -8.81
N GLU A 165 -13.11 -11.76 -8.12
CA GLU A 165 -13.39 -13.20 -8.05
C GLU A 165 -13.72 -13.80 -9.41
N TRP A 166 -14.53 -13.09 -10.21
CA TRP A 166 -14.86 -13.52 -11.57
C TRP A 166 -13.61 -13.62 -12.46
N ILE A 167 -12.77 -12.58 -12.48
CA ILE A 167 -11.55 -12.58 -13.29
C ILE A 167 -10.53 -13.59 -12.77
N TRP A 168 -10.45 -13.79 -11.45
CA TRP A 168 -9.63 -14.84 -10.85
C TRP A 168 -10.07 -16.26 -11.28
N GLY A 169 -11.38 -16.48 -11.43
CA GLY A 169 -11.91 -17.69 -12.05
C GLY A 169 -11.40 -17.89 -13.48
N LEU A 170 -11.46 -16.83 -14.30
CA LEU A 170 -10.93 -16.86 -15.67
C LEU A 170 -9.42 -17.09 -15.73
N ALA A 171 -8.65 -16.49 -14.81
CA ALA A 171 -7.21 -16.68 -14.68
C ALA A 171 -6.87 -18.16 -14.43
N GLN A 172 -7.61 -18.81 -13.55
CA GLN A 172 -7.45 -20.24 -13.25
C GLN A 172 -7.75 -21.14 -14.44
N GLU A 173 -8.59 -20.73 -15.38
CA GLU A 173 -8.90 -21.50 -16.60
C GLU A 173 -7.82 -21.39 -17.67
N THR A 174 -6.83 -20.50 -17.52
CA THR A 174 -5.75 -20.33 -18.50
C THR A 174 -4.87 -21.57 -18.60
N GLU A 175 -4.38 -21.87 -19.82
CA GLU A 175 -3.49 -23.02 -20.05
C GLU A 175 -2.23 -22.95 -19.18
N GLU A 176 -1.64 -21.75 -19.04
CA GLU A 176 -0.45 -21.54 -18.21
C GLU A 176 -0.69 -21.93 -16.76
N MET A 177 -1.77 -21.42 -16.16
CA MET A 177 -2.09 -21.68 -14.76
C MET A 177 -2.53 -23.14 -14.56
N GLN A 178 -3.31 -23.72 -15.47
CA GLN A 178 -3.66 -25.14 -15.43
C GLN A 178 -2.42 -26.05 -15.51
N ASN A 179 -1.47 -25.76 -16.41
CA ASN A 179 -0.23 -26.52 -16.50
C ASN A 179 0.62 -26.39 -15.23
N TRP A 180 0.67 -25.20 -14.64
CA TRP A 180 1.39 -24.95 -13.40
C TRP A 180 0.75 -25.67 -12.19
N ILE A 181 -0.57 -25.54 -11.99
CA ILE A 181 -1.31 -26.20 -10.90
C ILE A 181 -1.12 -27.72 -10.97
N ASN A 182 -1.23 -28.29 -12.17
CA ASN A 182 -1.14 -29.74 -12.39
C ASN A 182 0.32 -30.24 -12.48
N SER A 183 1.32 -29.38 -12.29
CA SER A 183 2.71 -29.81 -12.25
C SER A 183 2.98 -30.75 -11.07
N PRO A 184 3.89 -31.74 -11.22
CA PRO A 184 4.25 -32.66 -10.14
C PRO A 184 4.72 -31.94 -8.87
N GLU A 185 5.44 -30.82 -9.02
CA GLU A 185 5.98 -30.02 -7.93
C GLU A 185 4.85 -29.37 -7.10
N VAL A 186 3.93 -28.66 -7.76
CA VAL A 186 2.81 -27.98 -7.10
C VAL A 186 1.84 -28.99 -6.49
N SER A 187 1.48 -30.03 -7.24
CA SER A 187 0.60 -31.10 -6.76
C SER A 187 1.17 -31.83 -5.53
N SER A 188 2.49 -32.04 -5.50
CA SER A 188 3.19 -32.63 -4.34
C SER A 188 3.12 -31.71 -3.11
N VAL A 189 3.34 -30.41 -3.26
CA VAL A 189 3.24 -29.45 -2.14
C VAL A 189 1.83 -29.41 -1.57
N LEU A 190 0.81 -29.26 -2.43
CA LEU A 190 -0.59 -29.16 -1.99
C LEU A 190 -1.11 -30.46 -1.35
N SER A 191 -0.72 -31.62 -1.89
CA SER A 191 -1.10 -32.92 -1.32
C SER A 191 -0.41 -33.20 0.02
N ASN A 192 0.89 -32.90 0.13
CA ASN A 192 1.61 -33.00 1.40
C ASN A 192 1.00 -32.08 2.46
N LEU A 193 0.74 -30.81 2.11
CA LEU A 193 0.09 -29.88 3.01
C LEU A 193 -1.26 -30.44 3.50
N THR A 194 -2.12 -30.85 2.57
CA THR A 194 -3.44 -31.43 2.90
C THR A 194 -3.31 -32.63 3.83
N SER A 195 -2.32 -33.50 3.61
CA SER A 195 -2.04 -34.65 4.48
C SER A 195 -1.58 -34.24 5.88
N TYR A 196 -0.85 -33.13 6.01
CA TYR A 196 -0.30 -32.68 7.29
C TYR A 196 -1.33 -31.97 8.16
N ILE A 197 -2.19 -31.15 7.55
CA ILE A 197 -3.14 -30.29 8.28
C ILE A 197 -4.60 -30.75 8.15
N ASN A 198 -4.87 -31.82 7.39
CA ASN A 198 -6.23 -32.33 7.15
C ASN A 198 -7.22 -31.24 6.70
N GLN A 199 -6.75 -30.36 5.81
CA GLN A 199 -7.50 -29.23 5.26
C GLN A 199 -7.02 -28.96 3.83
N THR A 200 -7.95 -28.59 2.95
CA THR A 200 -7.64 -28.09 1.60
C THR A 200 -7.87 -26.59 1.54
N TYR A 201 -7.10 -25.89 0.71
CA TYR A 201 -7.23 -24.46 0.46
C TYR A 201 -7.55 -24.21 -1.01
N ALA A 202 -8.42 -23.23 -1.28
CA ALA A 202 -8.41 -22.61 -2.59
C ALA A 202 -7.06 -21.90 -2.79
N LEU A 203 -6.58 -21.79 -4.03
CA LEU A 203 -5.25 -21.23 -4.27
C LEU A 203 -5.10 -19.82 -3.68
N LYS A 204 -6.12 -18.98 -3.85
CA LYS A 204 -6.16 -17.61 -3.29
C LYS A 204 -6.14 -17.52 -1.77
N ASP A 205 -6.42 -18.62 -1.06
CA ASP A 205 -6.43 -18.68 0.40
C ASP A 205 -5.18 -19.39 0.94
N LEU A 206 -4.33 -19.93 0.05
CA LEU A 206 -3.14 -20.70 0.41
C LEU A 206 -2.18 -19.90 1.28
N TRP A 207 -2.13 -18.57 1.12
CA TRP A 207 -1.26 -17.65 1.86
C TRP A 207 -1.44 -17.70 3.37
N THR A 208 -2.61 -18.13 3.85
CA THR A 208 -2.92 -18.29 5.27
C THR A 208 -1.88 -19.14 5.99
N VAL A 209 -1.48 -20.26 5.37
CA VAL A 209 -0.55 -21.21 5.99
C VAL A 209 0.89 -20.67 6.06
N PRO A 210 1.53 -20.23 4.96
CA PRO A 210 2.87 -19.68 5.03
C PRO A 210 2.94 -18.38 5.84
N ASP A 211 1.91 -17.53 5.87
CA ASP A 211 1.88 -16.33 6.74
C ASP A 211 1.90 -16.71 8.23
N ALA A 212 1.05 -17.65 8.64
CA ALA A 212 1.02 -18.13 10.03
C ALA A 212 2.38 -18.74 10.43
N LEU A 213 2.89 -19.67 9.63
CA LEU A 213 4.20 -20.31 9.85
C LEU A 213 5.36 -19.32 9.83
N PHE A 214 5.31 -18.28 9.00
CA PHE A 214 6.32 -17.21 9.00
C PHE A 214 6.37 -16.51 10.35
N ILE A 215 5.22 -16.11 10.88
CA ILE A 215 5.11 -15.34 12.11
C ILE A 215 5.39 -16.24 13.32
N GLU A 216 4.95 -17.49 13.32
CA GLU A 216 5.29 -18.47 14.35
C GLU A 216 6.80 -18.74 14.43
N GLN A 217 7.52 -18.71 13.31
CA GLN A 217 8.99 -18.78 13.33
C GLN A 217 9.64 -17.56 14.00
N ILE A 218 8.97 -16.40 14.05
CA ILE A 218 9.48 -15.22 14.75
C ILE A 218 9.30 -15.37 16.26
N TYR A 219 8.14 -15.88 16.69
CA TYR A 219 7.71 -15.84 18.10
C TYR A 219 7.79 -17.16 18.85
N PHE A 220 7.66 -18.29 18.16
CA PHE A 220 7.49 -19.63 18.73
C PHE A 220 8.37 -20.69 18.05
N ASN A 221 9.47 -20.29 17.41
CA ASN A 221 10.30 -21.17 16.56
C ASN A 221 10.66 -22.52 17.20
N GLU A 222 11.10 -22.50 18.46
CA GLU A 222 11.48 -23.73 19.18
C GLU A 222 10.27 -24.65 19.37
N THR A 223 9.15 -24.11 19.84
CA THR A 223 7.91 -24.86 20.07
C THR A 223 7.30 -25.36 18.76
N LEU A 224 7.32 -24.54 17.70
CA LEU A 224 6.88 -24.91 16.35
C LEU A 224 7.65 -26.14 15.87
N ARG A 225 8.98 -26.10 15.93
CA ARG A 225 9.85 -27.19 15.43
C ARG A 225 9.77 -28.46 16.29
N GLN A 226 9.49 -28.32 17.58
CA GLN A 226 9.33 -29.46 18.49
C GLN A 226 7.99 -30.18 18.31
N ASN A 227 6.91 -29.43 18.10
CA ASN A 227 5.55 -29.97 18.15
C ASN A 227 4.92 -30.17 16.76
N THR A 228 5.45 -29.54 15.71
CA THR A 228 4.96 -29.65 14.34
C THR A 228 5.94 -30.48 13.51
N SER A 229 5.87 -31.81 13.65
CA SER A 229 6.89 -32.73 13.09
C SER A 229 7.04 -32.71 11.56
N TRP A 230 6.02 -32.24 10.84
CA TRP A 230 6.05 -32.11 9.38
C TRP A 230 6.69 -30.79 8.92
N PHE A 231 6.78 -29.79 9.80
CA PHE A 231 7.36 -28.51 9.47
C PHE A 231 8.87 -28.64 9.31
N SER A 232 9.38 -28.25 8.14
CA SER A 232 10.81 -28.22 7.82
C SER A 232 11.10 -27.04 6.92
N ASP A 233 12.34 -26.53 6.95
CA ASP A 233 12.73 -25.37 6.13
C ASP A 233 12.60 -25.68 4.63
N ASP A 234 12.85 -26.93 4.21
CA ASP A 234 12.64 -27.37 2.83
C ASP A 234 11.18 -27.33 2.41
N PHE A 235 10.28 -27.91 3.22
CA PHE A 235 8.86 -27.90 2.90
C PHE A 235 8.29 -26.48 2.92
N TYR A 236 8.67 -25.68 3.92
CA TYR A 236 8.27 -24.28 4.01
C TYR A 236 8.75 -23.47 2.79
N THR A 237 9.99 -23.65 2.35
CA THR A 237 10.52 -22.99 1.14
C THR A 237 9.72 -23.35 -0.11
N ARG A 238 9.36 -24.63 -0.28
CA ARG A 238 8.52 -25.07 -1.42
C ARG A 238 7.10 -24.52 -1.33
N LEU A 239 6.52 -24.49 -0.13
CA LEU A 239 5.19 -23.91 0.10
C LEU A 239 5.16 -22.42 -0.23
N VAL A 240 6.15 -21.66 0.24
CA VAL A 240 6.31 -20.23 -0.08
C VAL A 240 6.47 -20.03 -1.58
N ALA A 241 7.30 -20.84 -2.26
CA ALA A 241 7.48 -20.72 -3.71
C ALA A 241 6.17 -20.96 -4.50
N VAL A 242 5.32 -21.90 -4.06
CA VAL A 242 3.99 -22.10 -4.64
C VAL A 242 3.11 -20.87 -4.39
N ASN A 243 3.08 -20.39 -3.15
CA ASN A 243 2.27 -19.24 -2.76
C ASN A 243 2.69 -17.96 -3.49
N ASP A 244 4.00 -17.70 -3.63
CA ASP A 244 4.53 -16.55 -4.37
C ASP A 244 4.09 -16.57 -5.83
N ARG A 245 3.99 -17.76 -6.45
CA ARG A 245 3.50 -17.88 -7.81
C ARG A 245 1.99 -17.70 -7.92
N VAL A 246 1.20 -18.16 -6.94
CA VAL A 246 -0.23 -17.79 -6.83
C VAL A 246 -0.36 -16.26 -6.79
N TYR A 247 0.41 -15.64 -5.91
CA TYR A 247 0.40 -14.20 -5.73
C TYR A 247 0.78 -13.45 -7.01
N MET A 248 1.77 -13.91 -7.78
CA MET A 248 2.06 -13.35 -9.10
C MET A 248 0.84 -13.40 -10.05
N TYR A 249 0.13 -14.53 -10.10
CA TYR A 249 -1.06 -14.67 -10.93
C TYR A 249 -2.21 -13.75 -10.48
N GLU A 250 -2.41 -13.56 -9.17
CA GLU A 250 -3.44 -12.66 -8.64
C GLU A 250 -3.24 -11.20 -9.08
N TYR A 251 -1.99 -10.81 -9.38
CA TYR A 251 -1.62 -9.48 -9.87
C TYR A 251 -1.42 -9.45 -11.38
N GLY A 252 -1.88 -10.48 -12.09
CA GLY A 252 -1.86 -10.50 -13.55
C GLY A 252 -0.49 -10.74 -14.16
N ILE A 253 0.47 -11.27 -13.40
CA ILE A 253 1.82 -11.60 -13.88
C ILE A 253 1.82 -13.04 -14.39
N PHE A 254 1.60 -13.17 -15.69
CA PHE A 254 1.72 -14.41 -16.45
C PHE A 254 3.00 -14.39 -17.29
N ASP A 255 3.54 -15.57 -17.63
CA ASP A 255 4.69 -15.64 -18.55
C ASP A 255 4.31 -15.15 -19.96
N LYS A 256 3.04 -15.33 -20.35
CA LYS A 256 2.46 -14.79 -21.59
C LYS A 256 1.16 -14.04 -21.30
N PRO A 257 0.84 -12.97 -22.05
CA PRO A 257 -0.45 -12.30 -21.92
C PRO A 257 -1.64 -13.27 -22.02
N ALA A 258 -2.42 -13.35 -20.94
CA ALA A 258 -3.60 -14.21 -20.85
C ALA A 258 -4.88 -13.46 -21.26
N TYR A 259 -5.75 -14.10 -22.05
CA TYR A 259 -6.95 -13.49 -22.60
C TYR A 259 -8.20 -14.35 -22.38
N HIS A 260 -9.33 -13.68 -22.17
CA HIS A 260 -10.67 -14.26 -22.25
C HIS A 260 -11.51 -13.45 -23.24
N GLY A 261 -11.72 -13.99 -24.46
CA GLY A 261 -12.21 -13.17 -25.57
C GLY A 261 -11.22 -12.04 -25.89
N ASP A 262 -11.71 -10.80 -25.96
CA ASP A 262 -10.88 -9.61 -26.19
C ASP A 262 -10.29 -9.02 -24.89
N MET A 263 -10.62 -9.61 -23.73
CA MET A 263 -10.21 -9.10 -22.42
C MET A 263 -8.84 -9.65 -22.04
N ASN A 264 -7.87 -8.76 -21.79
CA ASN A 264 -6.58 -9.15 -21.20
C ASN A 264 -6.74 -9.31 -19.68
N ILE A 265 -6.66 -10.56 -19.20
CA ILE A 265 -6.93 -10.94 -17.80
C ILE A 265 -5.96 -10.21 -16.85
N GLY A 266 -4.67 -10.18 -17.19
CA GLY A 266 -3.66 -9.56 -16.32
C GLY A 266 -3.86 -8.04 -16.17
N VAL A 267 -4.21 -7.35 -17.26
CA VAL A 267 -4.53 -5.92 -17.21
C VAL A 267 -5.79 -5.66 -16.36
N GLU A 268 -6.82 -6.49 -16.49
CA GLU A 268 -8.07 -6.33 -15.74
C GLU A 268 -7.92 -6.63 -14.24
N LEU A 269 -7.09 -7.60 -13.85
CA LEU A 269 -6.69 -7.80 -12.46
C LEU A 269 -6.00 -6.55 -11.89
N LEU A 270 -5.06 -5.96 -12.64
CA LEU A 270 -4.37 -4.75 -12.20
C LEU A 270 -5.27 -3.50 -12.18
N LYS A 271 -6.28 -3.41 -13.05
CA LYS A 271 -7.29 -2.34 -12.95
C LYS A 271 -7.99 -2.36 -11.60
N ILE A 272 -8.35 -3.54 -11.10
CA ILE A 272 -9.09 -3.69 -9.84
C ILE A 272 -8.17 -3.56 -8.62
N ARG A 273 -6.92 -4.01 -8.74
CA ARG A 273 -5.94 -3.98 -7.65
C ARG A 273 -5.21 -2.64 -7.55
N ALA A 274 -4.43 -2.30 -8.58
CA ALA A 274 -3.57 -1.12 -8.56
C ALA A 274 -4.26 0.14 -9.12
N GLY A 275 -5.24 -0.04 -10.00
CA GLY A 275 -5.82 1.02 -10.82
C GLY A 275 -6.34 2.23 -10.05
N GLY A 276 -7.14 2.00 -9.02
CA GLY A 276 -7.68 3.05 -8.17
C GLY A 276 -6.58 3.90 -7.52
N LEU A 277 -5.66 3.25 -6.82
CA LEU A 277 -4.54 3.92 -6.12
C LEU A 277 -3.61 4.65 -7.10
N MET A 278 -3.23 4.02 -8.22
CA MET A 278 -2.31 4.62 -9.19
C MET A 278 -2.92 5.87 -9.84
N ASN A 279 -4.22 5.86 -10.14
CA ASN A 279 -4.90 7.04 -10.66
C ASN A 279 -5.05 8.10 -9.57
N GLU A 280 -5.37 7.75 -8.32
CA GLU A 280 -5.44 8.73 -7.23
C GLU A 280 -4.08 9.42 -6.99
N ILE A 281 -2.98 8.67 -7.06
CA ILE A 281 -1.63 9.22 -6.96
C ILE A 281 -1.34 10.16 -8.13
N TYR A 282 -1.57 9.72 -9.37
CA TYR A 282 -1.35 10.54 -10.56
C TYR A 282 -2.19 11.82 -10.54
N ASP A 283 -3.50 11.71 -10.31
CA ASP A 283 -4.43 12.82 -10.30
C ASP A 283 -4.06 13.86 -9.24
N ARG A 284 -3.55 13.43 -8.07
CA ARG A 284 -3.05 14.36 -7.04
C ARG A 284 -1.78 15.10 -7.46
N PHE A 285 -0.87 14.47 -8.20
CA PHE A 285 0.29 15.18 -8.76
C PHE A 285 -0.12 16.18 -9.84
N VAL A 286 -1.04 15.79 -10.73
CA VAL A 286 -1.60 16.71 -11.74
C VAL A 286 -2.25 17.90 -11.03
N LYS A 287 -3.11 17.64 -10.05
CA LYS A 287 -3.78 18.68 -9.27
C LYS A 287 -2.79 19.60 -8.55
N LYS A 288 -1.71 19.04 -8.01
CA LYS A 288 -0.62 19.82 -7.41
C LYS A 288 0.03 20.75 -8.44
N SER A 289 0.37 20.24 -9.62
CA SER A 289 0.95 21.04 -10.72
C SER A 289 0.00 22.16 -11.14
N GLU A 290 -1.28 21.84 -11.38
CA GLU A 290 -2.30 22.80 -11.79
C GLU A 290 -2.54 23.91 -10.76
N CYS A 291 -2.60 23.58 -9.48
CA CYS A 291 -2.80 24.58 -8.43
C CYS A 291 -1.59 25.49 -8.23
N THR A 292 -0.38 24.92 -8.33
CA THR A 292 0.87 25.66 -8.10
C THR A 292 1.27 26.53 -9.31
N TYR A 293 0.99 26.07 -10.54
CA TYR A 293 1.50 26.70 -11.77
C TYR A 293 0.41 27.11 -12.78
N GLY A 294 -0.81 26.62 -12.61
CA GLY A 294 -1.95 26.92 -13.48
C GLY A 294 -2.86 28.01 -12.92
N SER A 295 -4.13 27.97 -13.33
CA SER A 295 -5.16 28.87 -12.82
C SER A 295 -5.68 28.37 -11.47
N LYS A 296 -5.67 29.22 -10.44
CA LYS A 296 -6.17 28.86 -9.11
C LYS A 296 -7.64 28.43 -9.17
N GLN A 297 -7.90 27.20 -8.76
CA GLN A 297 -9.24 26.64 -8.54
C GLN A 297 -9.59 26.65 -7.05
N PRO A 298 -10.88 26.59 -6.66
CA PRO A 298 -11.30 26.68 -5.27
C PRO A 298 -10.68 25.63 -4.31
N ASP A 299 -10.34 24.45 -4.81
CA ASP A 299 -9.72 23.36 -4.06
C ASP A 299 -8.19 23.47 -3.95
N CYS A 300 -7.58 24.49 -4.56
CA CYS A 300 -6.14 24.75 -4.47
C CYS A 300 -5.70 25.23 -3.09
N ASP A 301 -6.59 25.81 -2.28
CA ASP A 301 -6.27 26.28 -0.93
C ASP A 301 -5.76 25.14 -0.02
N THR A 302 -6.24 23.91 -0.26
CA THR A 302 -5.76 22.71 0.44
C THR A 302 -4.58 22.04 -0.27
N MET A 303 -4.51 22.11 -1.60
CA MET A 303 -3.49 21.42 -2.40
C MET A 303 -2.14 22.16 -2.43
N ASP A 304 -2.15 23.49 -2.53
CA ASP A 304 -0.94 24.32 -2.57
C ASP A 304 -0.03 24.14 -1.35
N PRO A 305 -0.54 24.11 -0.10
CA PRO A 305 0.31 23.87 1.04
C PRO A 305 0.65 22.39 1.25
N LEU A 306 -0.12 21.45 0.69
CA LEU A 306 0.10 20.01 0.86
C LEU A 306 1.43 19.60 0.22
N LYS A 307 2.29 18.96 1.02
CA LYS A 307 3.61 18.50 0.63
C LYS A 307 3.78 17.00 0.83
N TYR A 308 3.05 16.40 1.75
CA TYR A 308 3.25 15.00 2.15
C TYR A 308 1.92 14.28 2.32
N PHE A 309 1.68 13.27 1.49
CA PHE A 309 0.48 12.45 1.55
C PHE A 309 0.86 11.00 1.81
N VAL A 310 0.12 10.32 2.69
CA VAL A 310 0.43 8.96 3.11
C VAL A 310 -0.75 8.03 2.93
N TYR A 311 -0.45 6.80 2.53
CA TYR A 311 -1.31 5.62 2.60
C TYR A 311 -0.65 4.56 3.49
N SER A 312 -1.14 4.44 4.72
CA SER A 312 -0.80 3.34 5.63
C SER A 312 -1.70 2.15 5.33
N ALA A 313 -1.11 1.11 4.73
CA ALA A 313 -1.86 0.06 4.07
C ALA A 313 -1.15 -1.31 4.25
N HIS A 314 -1.18 -2.12 3.21
CA HIS A 314 -0.83 -3.53 3.25
C HIS A 314 0.28 -3.87 2.26
N ASP A 315 0.80 -5.08 2.36
CA ASP A 315 1.77 -5.70 1.45
C ASP A 315 1.21 -5.68 0.03
N GLU A 316 -0.05 -6.07 -0.11
CA GLU A 316 -0.81 -6.09 -1.35
C GLU A 316 -0.82 -4.71 -2.00
N THR A 317 -1.07 -3.68 -1.21
CA THR A 317 -1.12 -2.29 -1.68
C THR A 317 0.25 -1.84 -2.20
N VAL A 318 1.33 -2.10 -1.45
CA VAL A 318 2.70 -1.75 -1.86
C VAL A 318 3.12 -2.55 -3.10
N TYR A 319 2.83 -3.85 -3.13
CA TYR A 319 3.11 -4.72 -4.26
C TYR A 319 2.41 -4.26 -5.52
N SER A 320 1.13 -3.89 -5.43
CA SER A 320 0.35 -3.42 -6.57
C SER A 320 0.98 -2.21 -7.28
N VAL A 321 1.59 -1.30 -6.51
CA VAL A 321 2.31 -0.14 -7.07
C VAL A 321 3.56 -0.61 -7.82
N LEU A 322 4.35 -1.51 -7.22
CA LEU A 322 5.55 -2.06 -7.85
C LEU A 322 5.24 -2.84 -9.13
N VAL A 323 4.16 -3.65 -9.13
CA VAL A 323 3.70 -4.40 -10.30
C VAL A 323 3.14 -3.46 -11.38
N ALA A 324 2.39 -2.42 -11.01
CA ALA A 324 1.89 -1.45 -11.99
C ALA A 324 3.04 -0.79 -12.78
N PHE A 325 4.17 -0.54 -12.13
CA PHE A 325 5.38 -0.05 -12.79
C PHE A 325 6.23 -1.14 -13.46
N ASP A 326 5.88 -2.42 -13.32
CA ASP A 326 6.65 -3.58 -13.81
C ASP A 326 8.08 -3.64 -13.23
N ILE A 327 8.22 -3.35 -11.92
CA ILE A 327 9.51 -3.34 -11.22
C ILE A 327 9.58 -4.28 -10.01
N GLU A 328 8.55 -5.07 -9.76
CA GLU A 328 8.47 -5.97 -8.60
C GLU A 328 9.62 -6.98 -8.55
N ARG A 329 10.05 -7.52 -9.70
CA ARG A 329 11.23 -8.40 -9.84
C ARG A 329 12.54 -7.77 -9.36
N PHE A 330 12.64 -6.44 -9.38
CA PHE A 330 13.81 -5.73 -8.89
C PHE A 330 13.68 -5.41 -7.40
N ALA A 331 12.47 -5.03 -6.96
CA ALA A 331 12.18 -4.58 -5.61
C ALA A 331 12.07 -5.73 -4.60
N ILE A 332 11.55 -6.88 -5.03
CA ILE A 332 11.23 -8.02 -4.17
C ILE A 332 12.04 -9.23 -4.60
N LYS A 333 13.09 -9.55 -3.84
CA LYS A 333 14.05 -10.61 -4.16
C LYS A 333 14.24 -11.59 -3.00
N PRO A 334 14.04 -12.91 -3.20
CA PRO A 334 13.42 -13.55 -4.38
C PRO A 334 11.88 -13.57 -4.30
N HIS A 335 11.18 -12.78 -5.14
CA HIS A 335 9.70 -12.70 -5.24
C HIS A 335 8.94 -12.69 -3.89
N GLY A 336 7.60 -12.79 -3.92
CA GLY A 336 6.75 -12.77 -2.72
C GLY A 336 6.26 -11.38 -2.30
N TYR A 337 6.06 -11.19 -0.99
CA TYR A 337 5.44 -9.99 -0.42
C TYR A 337 6.47 -8.91 -0.05
N PRO A 338 6.11 -7.63 -0.17
CA PRO A 338 6.86 -6.55 0.49
C PRO A 338 7.01 -6.86 1.98
N LEU A 339 8.21 -6.71 2.54
CA LEU A 339 8.47 -7.03 3.95
C LEU A 339 7.77 -6.02 4.89
N TYR A 340 7.70 -6.36 6.18
CA TYR A 340 7.11 -5.46 7.17
C TYR A 340 7.77 -4.08 7.13
N SER A 341 6.95 -3.04 7.27
CA SER A 341 7.30 -1.63 7.10
C SER A 341 7.91 -1.24 5.74
N ALA A 342 7.83 -2.09 4.70
CA ALA A 342 8.21 -1.69 3.34
C ALA A 342 7.42 -0.45 2.89
N ALA A 343 8.05 0.46 2.14
CA ALA A 343 7.42 1.69 1.68
C ALA A 343 7.88 2.10 0.28
N VAL A 344 6.93 2.55 -0.54
CA VAL A 344 7.19 3.20 -1.82
C VAL A 344 6.82 4.68 -1.69
N ALA A 345 7.77 5.56 -1.94
CA ALA A 345 7.56 6.99 -2.06
C ALA A 345 7.64 7.41 -3.52
N LEU A 346 6.56 8.01 -4.02
CA LEU A 346 6.54 8.73 -5.28
C LEU A 346 6.68 10.22 -4.99
N GLU A 347 7.70 10.83 -5.56
CA GLU A 347 8.01 12.24 -5.39
C GLU A 347 7.71 12.99 -6.69
N TYR A 348 6.97 14.08 -6.64
CA TYR A 348 6.72 14.98 -7.77
C TYR A 348 7.72 16.14 -7.75
N TRP A 349 8.42 16.29 -8.88
CA TRP A 349 9.47 17.27 -9.10
C TRP A 349 9.14 18.15 -10.31
N LYS A 350 9.43 19.44 -10.21
CA LYS A 350 9.35 20.40 -11.32
C LYS A 350 10.76 20.78 -11.77
N ASN A 351 11.06 20.65 -13.05
CA ASN A 351 12.28 21.25 -13.58
C ASN A 351 12.09 22.77 -13.69
N THR A 352 12.99 23.54 -13.07
CA THR A 352 12.89 25.00 -12.95
C THR A 352 13.40 25.76 -14.18
N THR A 353 14.04 25.08 -15.13
CA THR A 353 14.56 25.65 -16.37
C THR A 353 13.54 25.56 -17.50
N ASP A 354 12.95 24.38 -17.72
CA ASP A 354 11.99 24.13 -18.81
C ASP A 354 10.52 24.03 -18.35
N ASN A 355 10.27 24.04 -17.03
CA ASN A 355 8.96 23.83 -16.41
C ASN A 355 8.33 22.46 -16.71
N ALA A 356 9.11 21.44 -17.06
CA ALA A 356 8.58 20.08 -17.23
C ALA A 356 8.35 19.37 -15.88
N ASP A 357 7.34 18.50 -15.86
CA ASP A 357 6.92 17.73 -14.68
C ASP A 357 7.57 16.34 -14.69
N TYR A 358 8.14 15.96 -13.55
CA TYR A 358 8.83 14.68 -13.36
C TYR A 358 8.36 13.98 -12.08
N PHE A 359 8.55 12.67 -12.03
CA PHE A 359 8.44 11.90 -10.81
C PHE A 359 9.73 11.12 -10.51
N LYS A 360 9.93 10.80 -9.23
CA LYS A 360 10.97 9.89 -8.74
C LYS A 360 10.31 8.81 -7.88
N LEU A 361 10.70 7.54 -8.07
CA LEU A 361 10.27 6.42 -7.24
C LEU A 361 11.39 6.01 -6.31
N VAL A 362 11.10 6.01 -5.01
CA VAL A 362 12.03 5.64 -3.95
C VAL A 362 11.43 4.49 -3.14
N TYR A 363 12.19 3.43 -2.93
CA TYR A 363 11.75 2.24 -2.23
C TYR A 363 12.54 2.04 -0.93
N HIS A 364 11.84 1.68 0.13
CA HIS A 364 12.39 1.19 1.38
C HIS A 364 11.92 -0.25 1.56
N LYS A 365 12.86 -1.19 1.64
CA LYS A 365 12.56 -2.61 1.62
C LYS A 365 11.99 -3.13 2.94
N GLU A 366 12.64 -2.78 4.05
CA GLU A 366 12.34 -3.29 5.38
C GLU A 366 13.05 -2.50 6.47
N ALA A 367 12.65 -2.69 7.73
CA ALA A 367 13.32 -2.08 8.86
C ALA A 367 14.83 -2.36 8.88
N GLY A 368 15.63 -1.31 8.93
CA GLY A 368 17.10 -1.38 8.89
C GLY A 368 17.70 -1.21 7.49
N SER A 369 16.91 -1.34 6.43
CA SER A 369 17.33 -0.98 5.07
C SER A 369 17.33 0.55 4.85
N GLY A 370 18.03 1.02 3.83
CA GLY A 370 18.04 2.42 3.40
C GLY A 370 16.83 2.79 2.54
N PHE A 371 17.00 3.83 1.72
CA PHE A 371 16.10 4.17 0.63
C PHE A 371 16.85 3.99 -0.69
N ASP A 372 16.29 3.22 -1.61
CA ASP A 372 16.83 2.98 -2.94
C ASP A 372 16.00 3.75 -3.97
N VAL A 373 16.65 4.49 -4.87
CA VAL A 373 15.97 5.13 -6.00
C VAL A 373 15.81 4.08 -7.09
N MET A 374 14.56 3.76 -7.43
CA MET A 374 14.24 2.70 -8.39
C MET A 374 13.64 3.24 -9.69
N THR A 375 13.63 4.57 -9.88
CA THR A 375 13.06 5.20 -11.08
C THR A 375 13.62 4.62 -12.39
N SER A 376 14.92 4.33 -12.46
CA SER A 376 15.58 3.81 -13.66
C SER A 376 15.18 2.38 -14.02
N GLU A 377 14.57 1.63 -13.11
CA GLU A 377 14.08 0.27 -13.38
C GLU A 377 12.74 0.28 -14.14
N ILE A 378 12.04 1.41 -14.14
CA ILE A 378 10.75 1.59 -14.83
C ILE A 378 10.99 1.74 -16.33
N ALA A 379 10.27 0.97 -17.14
CA ALA A 379 10.37 1.06 -18.59
C ALA A 379 10.10 2.48 -19.10
N GLY A 380 11.02 3.03 -19.90
CA GLY A 380 10.96 4.40 -20.41
C GLY A 380 11.58 5.47 -19.50
N CYS A 381 12.06 5.09 -18.31
CA CYS A 381 12.82 5.96 -17.43
C CYS A 381 14.33 5.64 -17.54
N HIS A 382 15.17 6.67 -17.55
CA HIS A 382 16.62 6.52 -17.78
C HIS A 382 17.50 7.27 -16.77
N SER A 383 16.88 7.86 -15.74
CA SER A 383 17.56 8.57 -14.67
C SER A 383 16.71 8.51 -13.39
N ASP A 384 17.21 9.09 -12.31
CA ASP A 384 16.48 9.27 -11.04
C ASP A 384 15.15 10.04 -11.22
N TYR A 385 15.06 10.87 -12.26
CA TYR A 385 13.88 11.66 -12.61
C TYR A 385 13.27 11.14 -13.91
N CYS A 386 11.98 10.82 -13.88
CA CYS A 386 11.25 10.32 -15.04
C CYS A 386 10.09 11.24 -15.41
N SER A 387 9.81 11.39 -16.71
CA SER A 387 8.73 12.25 -17.19
C SER A 387 7.39 11.84 -16.57
N MET A 388 6.58 12.82 -16.16
CA MET A 388 5.23 12.58 -15.67
C MET A 388 4.33 11.89 -16.71
N ASP A 389 4.67 11.95 -18.01
CA ASP A 389 3.95 11.23 -19.07
C ASP A 389 4.08 9.70 -18.94
N ILE A 390 5.17 9.19 -18.37
CA ILE A 390 5.33 7.76 -18.10
C ILE A 390 4.39 7.34 -16.97
N LEU A 391 4.31 8.13 -15.89
CA LEU A 391 3.35 7.88 -14.81
C LEU A 391 1.91 7.95 -15.31
N LYS A 392 1.58 8.94 -16.14
CA LYS A 392 0.27 9.04 -16.81
C LYS A 392 -0.06 7.77 -17.61
N THR A 393 0.91 7.28 -18.39
CA THR A 393 0.74 6.07 -19.20
C THR A 393 0.45 4.85 -18.32
N VAL A 394 1.20 4.67 -17.24
CA VAL A 394 0.97 3.60 -16.26
C VAL A 394 -0.40 3.73 -15.59
N ALA A 395 -0.73 4.91 -15.06
CA ALA A 395 -2.00 5.15 -14.38
C ALA A 395 -3.19 4.91 -15.32
N HIS A 396 -3.15 5.44 -16.54
CA HIS A 396 -4.24 5.29 -17.51
C HIS A 396 -4.37 3.87 -18.06
N LYS A 397 -3.27 3.12 -18.21
CA LYS A 397 -3.32 1.71 -18.63
C LYS A 397 -4.18 0.87 -17.68
N TYR A 398 -4.10 1.15 -16.39
CA TYR A 398 -4.82 0.42 -15.35
C TYR A 398 -6.00 1.22 -14.78
N LYS A 399 -6.47 2.28 -15.44
CA LYS A 399 -7.62 3.03 -14.95
C LYS A 399 -8.88 2.16 -15.00
N PRO A 400 -9.63 2.02 -13.88
CA PRO A 400 -10.96 1.42 -13.90
C PRO A 400 -11.90 2.22 -14.82
N ASP A 401 -12.78 1.52 -15.55
CA ASP A 401 -13.68 2.18 -16.51
C ASP A 401 -14.84 2.93 -15.81
N LEU A 402 -15.08 2.62 -14.53
CA LEU A 402 -16.02 3.27 -13.61
C LEU A 402 -15.30 3.58 -12.29
N PRO A 403 -15.87 4.41 -11.39
CA PRO A 403 -15.39 4.48 -10.01
C PRO A 403 -15.18 3.08 -9.44
N ILE A 404 -14.08 2.84 -8.72
CA ILE A 404 -13.61 1.48 -8.41
C ILE A 404 -14.67 0.60 -7.74
N ASN A 405 -15.48 1.17 -6.84
CA ASN A 405 -16.57 0.46 -6.15
C ASN A 405 -17.66 0.00 -7.13
N ASP A 406 -18.00 0.81 -8.14
CA ASP A 406 -18.97 0.47 -9.18
C ASP A 406 -18.36 -0.53 -10.17
N TRP A 407 -17.08 -0.36 -10.51
CA TRP A 407 -16.36 -1.28 -11.38
C TRP A 407 -16.29 -2.69 -10.80
N CYS A 408 -16.12 -2.79 -9.49
CA CYS A 408 -16.12 -4.05 -8.76
C CYS A 408 -17.42 -4.85 -8.88
N GLN A 409 -18.54 -4.22 -9.23
CA GLN A 409 -19.84 -4.87 -9.41
C GLN A 409 -20.06 -5.38 -10.85
N VAL A 410 -19.18 -5.04 -11.80
CA VAL A 410 -19.32 -5.45 -13.21
C VAL A 410 -18.74 -6.86 -13.41
N VAL A 411 -19.60 -7.87 -13.54
CA VAL A 411 -19.22 -9.29 -13.80
C VAL A 411 -19.82 -9.81 -15.11
N GLY A 412 -19.38 -10.99 -15.57
CA GLY A 412 -19.80 -11.59 -16.84
C GLY A 412 -21.33 -11.65 -17.06
N SER A 413 -21.78 -11.14 -18.21
CA SER A 413 -23.16 -11.04 -18.70
C SER A 413 -24.13 -10.10 -17.95
N SER A 414 -23.68 -8.97 -17.44
CA SER A 414 -24.55 -7.78 -17.43
C SER A 414 -24.60 -7.20 -18.86
N ASN A 415 -25.60 -7.63 -19.64
CA ASN A 415 -25.98 -6.95 -20.88
C ASN A 415 -26.24 -5.47 -20.59
N PHE A 416 -25.30 -4.58 -20.93
CA PHE A 416 -25.65 -3.21 -21.27
C PHE A 416 -26.27 -3.22 -22.68
N GLY A 417 -27.44 -3.84 -22.77
CA GLY A 417 -28.43 -3.44 -23.74
C GLY A 417 -28.81 -2.01 -23.39
N SER A 418 -28.48 -1.10 -24.29
CA SER A 418 -29.00 0.26 -24.39
C SER A 418 -30.41 0.40 -23.79
N THR A 419 -30.48 0.77 -22.52
CA THR A 419 -31.68 1.30 -21.89
C THR A 419 -31.30 2.66 -21.36
N ILE A 420 -31.60 3.66 -22.18
CA ILE A 420 -31.78 5.04 -21.77
C ILE A 420 -32.79 5.00 -20.63
N MET A 421 -32.35 5.14 -19.38
CA MET A 421 -33.29 5.42 -18.29
C MET A 421 -33.84 6.84 -18.52
N PRO A 422 -35.16 7.03 -18.52
CA PRO A 422 -35.71 8.37 -18.54
C PRO A 422 -35.45 9.01 -17.18
N PHE A 423 -34.97 10.25 -17.20
CA PHE A 423 -34.96 11.14 -16.04
C PHE A 423 -36.34 11.15 -15.39
N MET A 424 -36.50 10.50 -14.23
CA MET A 424 -37.59 10.82 -13.32
C MET A 424 -37.19 12.07 -12.53
N ILE A 425 -37.79 13.19 -12.92
CA ILE A 425 -37.81 14.41 -12.12
C ILE A 425 -38.61 14.09 -10.85
N ILE A 426 -37.91 13.90 -9.73
CA ILE A 426 -38.53 13.91 -8.41
C ILE A 426 -38.74 15.38 -8.03
N VAL A 427 -39.98 15.84 -8.17
CA VAL A 427 -40.45 17.08 -7.53
C VAL A 427 -40.57 16.78 -6.04
N ALA A 428 -39.62 17.29 -5.25
CA ALA A 428 -39.73 17.29 -3.81
C ALA A 428 -40.80 18.30 -3.38
N LEU A 429 -41.98 17.80 -2.99
CA LEU A 429 -42.96 18.55 -2.23
C LEU A 429 -42.49 18.63 -0.78
N SER A 430 -42.06 19.83 -0.38
CA SER A 430 -41.90 20.22 1.01
C SER A 430 -43.24 20.18 1.73
N LEU A 431 -43.36 19.32 2.74
CA LEU A 431 -44.38 19.43 3.78
C LEU A 431 -43.68 19.78 5.08
N GLU A 432 -43.81 21.05 5.43
CA GLU A 432 -43.66 21.59 6.78
C GLU A 432 -44.54 20.81 7.74
N TYR A 433 -44.03 20.44 8.92
CA TYR A 433 -44.81 20.45 10.16
C TYR A 433 -43.85 20.56 11.36
N LEU A 434 -43.90 21.76 11.96
CA LEU A 434 -43.70 22.15 13.37
C LEU A 434 -42.66 21.43 14.24
#